data_AF-A0A9Q4IIG9-F1
#
_entry.id   AF-A0A9Q4IIG9-F1
#
_cell.length_a   1.000
_cell.length_b   1.000
_cell.length_c   1.000
_cell.angle_alpha   90.00
_cell.angle_beta   90.00
_cell.angle_gamma   90.00
#
_symmetry.space_group_name_H-M   'P 1'
#
loop_
_entity.id
_entity.type
_entity.pdbx_description
1 polymer ?
#
loop_
_entity_poly.entity_id
_entity_poly.type
_entity_poly.pdbx_seq_one_letter_code
_entity_poly.pdbx_strand_id
1 'polypeptide(L)'
;MANPFSKGWKYLMQSFDTKIDQNADPKVQIQQAVAAAKEQHKAISEHAANIIGNRNQLQMKMERLIKSQEDLQTKARTALQASQKAEAAGDAEKSQQFNNAAEVIATQLVSVEQELEQTKQAYASADHAAKEAQQKQQQSEANLKEQLSQVGQLESQLNQARMQEQTAKTMDSMNQFNDDNVPTLDGVRDKIERRYANALGQQELMKDSMTDRMAEIESGSTDAAAASRLDQIRASISGELEAGSGTDAGAGDADRQLEAGSGEDSQGESSQGEAAEQKPSGSSRRVTAGNTDDSANTDDILADAEKYMRDED
;
A
#
# COMPACT_ATOMS: atom_id res chain seq x y z
N MET A 1 -23.46 -5.93 16.69
CA MET A 1 -22.61 -6.50 17.77
C MET A 1 -21.18 -6.58 17.25
N ALA A 2 -20.22 -5.94 17.91
CA ALA A 2 -18.82 -5.94 17.49
C ALA A 2 -18.14 -7.22 17.96
N ASN A 3 -17.66 -8.04 17.01
CA ASN A 3 -16.99 -9.30 17.30
C ASN A 3 -15.67 -9.07 18.07
N PRO A 4 -15.52 -9.59 19.30
CA PRO A 4 -14.31 -9.41 20.11
C PRO A 4 -13.08 -10.17 19.57
N PHE A 5 -13.28 -11.12 18.65
CA PHE A 5 -12.20 -11.93 18.06
C PHE A 5 -11.35 -11.20 17.01
N SER A 6 -11.91 -10.24 16.25
CA SER A 6 -11.14 -9.52 15.22
C SER A 6 -10.22 -8.43 15.80
N LYS A 7 -10.50 -7.97 17.02
CA LYS A 7 -9.65 -7.01 17.74
C LYS A 7 -8.39 -7.70 18.28
N GLY A 8 -8.52 -8.92 18.81
CA GLY A 8 -7.37 -9.70 19.28
C GLY A 8 -6.36 -10.03 18.17
N TRP A 9 -6.83 -10.37 16.96
CA TRP A 9 -5.95 -10.65 15.82
C TRP A 9 -5.21 -9.39 15.33
N LYS A 10 -5.86 -8.23 15.39
CA LYS A 10 -5.26 -6.95 14.99
C LYS A 10 -4.16 -6.52 15.98
N TYR A 11 -4.38 -6.71 17.27
CA TYR A 11 -3.35 -6.49 18.29
C TYR A 11 -2.22 -7.53 18.22
N LEU A 12 -2.53 -8.79 17.89
CA LEU A 12 -1.51 -9.81 17.70
C LEU A 12 -0.64 -9.50 16.48
N MET A 13 -1.24 -9.15 15.34
CA MET A 13 -0.49 -8.69 14.15
C MET A 13 0.33 -7.44 14.45
N GLN A 14 -0.24 -6.43 15.12
CA GLN A 14 0.49 -5.22 15.48
C GLN A 14 1.65 -5.53 16.45
N SER A 15 1.48 -6.44 17.42
CA SER A 15 2.56 -6.85 18.33
C SER A 15 3.66 -7.68 17.65
N PHE A 16 3.34 -8.37 16.55
CA PHE A 16 4.31 -9.06 15.69
C PHE A 16 5.02 -8.07 14.75
N ASP A 17 4.29 -7.13 14.14
CA ASP A 17 4.82 -6.11 13.24
C ASP A 17 5.81 -5.18 13.97
N THR A 18 5.46 -4.76 15.19
CA THR A 18 6.32 -3.88 16.02
C THR A 18 7.57 -4.59 16.55
N LYS A 19 7.55 -5.93 16.73
CA LYS A 19 8.72 -6.71 17.19
C LYS A 19 9.60 -7.23 16.05
N ILE A 20 9.08 -7.32 14.83
CA ILE A 20 9.86 -7.69 13.66
C ILE A 20 10.68 -6.49 13.17
N ASP A 21 10.12 -5.28 13.21
CA ASP A 21 10.84 -4.06 12.78
C ASP A 21 11.92 -3.63 13.79
N GLN A 22 11.68 -3.82 15.10
CA GLN A 22 12.65 -3.45 16.15
C GLN A 22 13.84 -4.40 16.29
N ASN A 23 13.84 -5.54 15.62
CA ASN A 23 14.97 -6.47 15.57
C ASN A 23 15.39 -6.78 14.11
N ALA A 24 15.11 -5.86 13.18
CA ALA A 24 15.62 -5.98 11.82
C ALA A 24 17.15 -5.98 11.89
N ASP A 25 17.74 -7.13 11.55
CA ASP A 25 19.17 -7.31 11.43
C ASP A 25 19.77 -6.11 10.69
N PRO A 26 20.77 -5.40 11.25
CA PRO A 26 21.40 -4.25 10.60
C PRO A 26 21.86 -4.55 9.16
N LYS A 27 22.15 -5.82 8.85
CA LYS A 27 22.44 -6.27 7.47
C LYS A 27 21.25 -6.08 6.53
N VAL A 28 20.03 -6.40 6.98
CA VAL A 28 18.80 -6.24 6.18
C VAL A 28 18.53 -4.75 5.93
N GLN A 29 18.71 -3.90 6.95
CA GLN A 29 18.54 -2.45 6.80
C GLN A 29 19.55 -1.86 5.80
N ILE A 30 20.81 -2.28 5.87
CA ILE A 30 21.84 -1.90 4.89
C ILE A 30 21.44 -2.32 3.48
N GLN A 31 20.95 -3.55 3.29
CA GLN A 31 20.51 -4.04 1.98
C GLN A 31 19.30 -3.26 1.45
N GLN A 32 18.33 -2.95 2.31
CA GLN A 32 17.18 -2.12 1.96
C GLN A 32 17.61 -0.72 1.55
N ALA A 33 18.55 -0.10 2.28
CA ALA A 33 19.09 1.20 1.94
C ALA A 33 19.78 1.19 0.57
N VAL A 34 20.58 0.16 0.26
CA VAL A 34 21.19 -0.01 -1.08
C VAL A 34 20.14 -0.17 -2.17
N ALA A 35 19.11 -0.97 -1.93
CA ALA A 35 18.04 -1.18 -2.89
C ALA A 35 17.29 0.13 -3.18
N ALA A 36 16.91 0.87 -2.13
CA ALA A 36 16.25 2.17 -2.24
C ALA A 36 17.12 3.21 -2.98
N ALA A 37 18.41 3.27 -2.67
CA ALA A 37 19.35 4.17 -3.35
C ALA A 37 19.46 3.87 -4.85
N LYS A 38 19.56 2.58 -5.21
CA LYS A 38 19.61 2.13 -6.61
C LYS A 38 18.30 2.42 -7.34
N GLU A 39 17.16 2.19 -6.68
CA GLU A 39 15.84 2.49 -7.22
C GLU A 39 15.66 4.00 -7.48
N GLN A 40 16.06 4.84 -6.53
CA GLN A 40 16.05 6.29 -6.69
C GLN A 40 16.92 6.73 -7.88
N HIS A 41 18.15 6.22 -7.99
CA HIS A 41 19.02 6.54 -9.13
C HIS A 41 18.42 6.09 -10.47
N LYS A 42 17.80 4.90 -10.50
CA LYS A 42 17.09 4.39 -11.68
C LYS A 42 15.93 5.33 -12.07
N ALA A 43 15.11 5.74 -11.11
CA ALA A 43 13.99 6.66 -11.36
C ALA A 43 14.48 8.03 -11.91
N ILE A 44 15.56 8.58 -11.34
CA ILE A 44 16.18 9.83 -11.84
C ILE A 44 16.70 9.65 -13.27
N SER A 45 17.35 8.52 -13.55
CA SER A 45 17.89 8.21 -14.88
C SER A 45 16.79 8.01 -15.93
N GLU A 46 15.70 7.32 -15.59
CA GLU A 46 14.54 7.16 -16.47
C GLU A 46 13.86 8.50 -16.76
N HIS A 47 13.70 9.34 -15.75
CA HIS A 47 13.14 10.69 -15.93
C HIS A 47 14.04 11.55 -16.82
N ALA A 48 15.36 11.51 -16.60
CA ALA A 48 16.32 12.21 -17.45
C ALA A 48 16.29 11.71 -18.89
N ALA A 49 16.20 10.40 -19.11
CA ALA A 49 16.10 9.81 -20.44
C ALA A 49 14.85 10.32 -21.20
N ASN A 50 13.70 10.43 -20.52
CA ASN A 50 12.48 10.96 -21.13
C ASN A 50 12.63 12.44 -21.53
N ILE A 51 13.22 13.27 -20.67
CA ILE A 51 13.45 14.70 -20.96
C ILE A 51 14.42 14.87 -22.12
N ILE A 52 15.55 14.16 -22.09
CA ILE A 52 16.56 14.17 -23.15
C ILE A 52 15.96 13.66 -24.47
N GLY A 53 15.14 12.61 -24.40
CA GLY A 53 14.40 12.07 -25.53
C GLY A 53 13.49 13.09 -26.20
N ASN A 54 12.70 13.83 -25.42
CA ASN A 54 11.85 14.91 -25.93
C ASN A 54 12.67 16.01 -26.62
N ARG A 55 13.79 16.44 -26.02
CA ARG A 55 14.71 17.40 -26.64
C ARG A 55 15.22 16.89 -28.01
N ASN A 56 15.63 15.62 -28.09
CA ASN A 56 16.12 15.02 -29.33
C ASN A 56 15.01 14.91 -30.39
N GLN A 57 13.77 14.62 -30.00
CA GLN A 57 12.62 14.62 -30.90
C GLN A 57 12.36 16.01 -31.50
N LEU A 58 12.43 17.05 -30.67
CA LEU A 58 12.31 18.45 -31.13
C LEU A 58 13.45 18.82 -32.08
N GLN A 59 14.68 18.37 -31.80
CA GLN A 59 15.82 18.57 -32.68
C GLN A 59 15.57 17.96 -34.07
N MET A 60 15.16 16.70 -34.13
CA MET A 60 14.86 16.02 -35.39
C MET A 60 13.70 16.70 -36.15
N LYS A 61 12.66 17.16 -35.43
CA LYS A 61 11.57 17.92 -36.05
C LYS A 61 12.09 19.23 -36.66
N MET A 62 12.91 19.95 -35.92
CA MET A 62 13.55 21.19 -36.37
C MET A 62 14.38 20.98 -37.62
N GLU A 63 15.21 19.93 -37.67
CA GLU A 63 16.02 19.58 -38.84
C GLU A 63 15.17 19.29 -40.10
N ARG A 64 14.04 18.58 -39.93
CA ARG A 64 13.09 18.34 -41.05
C ARG A 64 12.44 19.64 -41.53
N LEU A 65 12.07 20.53 -40.62
CA LEU A 65 11.47 21.83 -40.96
C LEU A 65 12.46 22.74 -41.70
N ILE A 66 13.73 22.77 -41.26
CA ILE A 66 14.80 23.50 -41.96
C ILE A 66 14.93 22.98 -43.40
N LYS A 67 14.99 21.66 -43.59
CA LYS A 67 15.06 21.07 -44.93
C LYS A 67 13.84 21.43 -45.78
N SER A 68 12.64 21.36 -45.21
CA SER A 68 11.41 21.76 -45.92
C SER A 68 11.42 23.24 -46.30
N GLN A 69 11.94 24.11 -45.45
CA GLN A 69 12.11 25.53 -45.73
C GLN A 69 13.04 25.73 -46.94
N GLU A 70 14.20 25.08 -46.95
CA GLU A 70 15.18 25.15 -48.05
C GLU A 70 14.59 24.64 -49.38
N ASP A 71 13.86 23.53 -49.34
CA ASP A 71 13.20 22.95 -50.52
C ASP A 71 12.12 23.90 -51.08
N LEU A 72 11.28 24.47 -50.21
CA LEU A 72 10.24 25.43 -50.61
C LEU A 72 10.85 26.73 -51.17
N GLN A 73 11.91 27.24 -50.55
CA GLN A 73 12.64 28.40 -51.07
C GLN A 73 13.22 28.13 -52.47
N THR A 74 13.78 26.94 -52.68
CA THR A 74 14.31 26.54 -53.98
C THR A 74 13.19 26.48 -55.03
N LYS A 75 12.07 25.82 -54.71
CA LYS A 75 10.89 25.75 -55.58
C LYS A 75 10.32 27.12 -55.91
N ALA A 76 10.20 28.01 -54.92
CA ALA A 76 9.73 29.39 -55.13
C ALA A 76 10.64 30.15 -56.10
N ARG A 77 11.96 30.07 -55.92
CA ARG A 77 12.94 30.69 -56.84
C ARG A 77 12.80 30.14 -58.26
N THR A 78 12.66 28.83 -58.41
CA THR A 78 12.48 28.19 -59.72
C THR A 78 11.17 28.62 -60.39
N ALA A 79 10.05 28.68 -59.65
CA ALA A 79 8.78 29.15 -60.18
C ALA A 79 8.86 30.61 -60.66
N LEU A 80 9.49 31.49 -59.88
CA LEU A 80 9.70 32.89 -60.28
C LEU A 80 10.61 33.02 -61.51
N GLN A 81 11.68 32.23 -61.59
CA GLN A 81 12.55 32.19 -62.78
C GLN A 81 11.81 31.67 -64.02
N ALA A 82 10.93 30.68 -63.87
CA ALA A 82 10.10 30.16 -64.94
C ALA A 82 9.07 31.21 -65.42
N SER A 83 8.45 31.93 -64.48
CA SER A 83 7.57 33.07 -64.76
C SER A 83 8.28 34.14 -65.61
N GLN A 84 9.45 34.60 -65.17
CA GLN A 84 10.24 35.60 -65.90
C GLN A 84 10.64 35.15 -67.31
N LYS A 85 10.96 33.86 -67.49
CA LYS A 85 11.24 33.30 -68.83
C LYS A 85 10.01 33.29 -69.72
N ALA A 86 8.84 32.95 -69.18
CA ALA A 86 7.57 32.98 -69.91
C ALA A 86 7.19 34.42 -70.32
N GLU A 87 7.38 35.40 -69.42
CA GLU A 87 7.19 36.83 -69.71
C GLU A 87 8.12 37.29 -70.85
N ALA A 88 9.41 36.95 -70.78
CA ALA A 88 10.38 37.30 -71.82
C ALA A 88 10.06 36.66 -73.18
N ALA A 89 9.38 35.50 -73.19
CA ALA A 89 8.90 34.83 -74.39
C ALA A 89 7.54 35.34 -74.91
N GLY A 90 6.90 36.29 -74.21
CA GLY A 90 5.59 36.83 -74.56
C GLY A 90 4.40 35.94 -74.19
N ASP A 91 4.61 34.89 -73.40
CA ASP A 91 3.56 33.95 -72.95
C ASP A 91 2.99 34.39 -71.59
N ALA A 92 2.05 35.34 -71.65
CA ALA A 92 1.46 35.97 -70.46
C ALA A 92 0.67 34.99 -69.58
N GLU A 93 0.01 34.00 -70.18
CA GLU A 93 -0.79 33.03 -69.44
C GLU A 93 0.10 32.09 -68.62
N LYS A 94 1.18 31.56 -69.22
CA LYS A 94 2.15 30.73 -68.47
C LYS A 94 2.87 31.51 -67.38
N SER A 95 3.22 32.77 -67.62
CA SER A 95 3.78 33.64 -66.58
C SER A 95 2.85 33.73 -65.36
N GLN A 96 1.56 34.02 -65.60
CA GLN A 96 0.57 34.09 -64.52
C GLN A 96 0.43 32.78 -63.75
N GLN A 97 0.44 31.64 -64.46
CA GLN A 97 0.39 30.32 -63.81
C GLN A 97 1.60 30.08 -62.88
N PHE A 98 2.81 30.41 -63.33
CA PHE A 98 4.01 30.28 -62.49
C PHE A 98 4.04 31.27 -61.33
N ASN A 99 3.53 32.49 -61.51
CA ASN A 99 3.36 33.46 -60.42
C ASN A 99 2.40 32.94 -59.36
N ASN A 100 1.22 32.43 -59.75
CA ASN A 100 0.26 31.83 -58.83
C ASN A 100 0.88 30.63 -58.08
N ALA A 101 1.67 29.79 -58.76
CA ALA A 101 2.39 28.70 -58.12
C ALA A 101 3.40 29.21 -57.09
N ALA A 102 4.14 30.28 -57.39
CA ALA A 102 5.07 30.90 -56.47
C ALA A 102 4.37 31.48 -55.22
N GLU A 103 3.19 32.09 -55.38
CA GLU A 103 2.38 32.59 -54.26
C GLU A 103 1.92 31.47 -53.32
N VAL A 104 1.47 30.34 -53.87
CA VAL A 104 1.09 29.16 -53.08
C VAL A 104 2.30 28.60 -52.31
N ILE A 105 3.46 28.48 -52.98
CA ILE A 105 4.70 28.03 -52.32
C ILE A 105 5.12 29.00 -51.23
N ALA A 106 5.01 30.31 -51.45
CA ALA A 106 5.32 31.32 -50.44
C ALA A 106 4.42 31.20 -49.21
N THR A 107 3.13 30.93 -49.40
CA THR A 107 2.19 30.69 -48.29
C THR A 107 2.59 29.45 -47.48
N GLN A 108 2.99 28.37 -48.14
CA GLN A 108 3.51 27.17 -47.47
C GLN A 108 4.81 27.45 -46.72
N LEU A 109 5.72 28.22 -47.34
CA LEU A 109 7.00 28.60 -46.74
C LEU A 109 6.78 29.37 -45.43
N VAL A 110 5.88 30.35 -45.41
CA VAL A 110 5.55 31.11 -44.19
C VAL A 110 5.03 30.19 -43.09
N SER A 111 4.17 29.21 -43.42
CA SER A 111 3.68 28.22 -42.45
C SER A 111 4.82 27.40 -41.84
N VAL A 112 5.74 26.89 -42.68
CA VAL A 112 6.91 26.12 -42.23
C VAL A 112 7.85 26.99 -41.37
N GLU A 113 8.04 28.26 -41.72
CA GLU A 113 8.87 29.18 -40.96
C GLU A 113 8.29 29.49 -39.56
N GLN A 114 6.97 29.64 -39.47
CA GLN A 114 6.27 29.80 -38.19
C GLN A 114 6.41 28.54 -37.32
N GLU A 115 6.19 27.35 -37.88
CA GLU A 115 6.39 26.08 -37.17
C GLU A 115 7.84 25.88 -36.73
N LEU A 116 8.80 26.28 -37.58
CA LEU A 116 10.23 26.21 -37.27
C LEU A 116 10.57 27.10 -36.08
N GLU A 117 10.08 28.33 -36.06
CA GLU A 117 10.30 29.26 -34.94
C GLU A 117 9.69 28.75 -33.64
N GLN A 118 8.45 28.24 -33.70
CA GLN A 118 7.82 27.61 -32.53
C GLN A 118 8.62 26.40 -32.03
N THR A 119 9.12 25.56 -32.95
CA THR A 119 9.93 24.38 -32.61
C THR A 119 11.27 24.78 -32.00
N LYS A 120 11.91 25.85 -32.48
CA LYS A 120 13.15 26.40 -31.89
C LYS A 120 12.94 26.84 -30.44
N GLN A 121 11.85 27.54 -30.16
CA GLN A 121 11.52 27.98 -28.80
C GLN A 121 11.28 26.78 -27.87
N ALA A 122 10.50 25.79 -28.33
CA ALA A 122 10.28 24.55 -27.59
C ALA A 122 11.60 23.79 -27.34
N TYR A 123 12.47 23.70 -28.37
CA TYR A 123 13.78 23.06 -28.26
C TYR A 123 14.67 23.77 -27.24
N ALA A 124 14.73 25.11 -27.24
CA ALA A 124 15.53 25.87 -26.28
C ALA A 124 15.11 25.59 -24.83
N SER A 125 13.79 25.55 -24.57
CA SER A 125 13.26 25.16 -23.26
C SER A 125 13.60 23.72 -22.90
N ALA A 126 13.46 22.79 -23.86
CA ALA A 126 13.78 21.38 -23.65
C ALA A 126 15.28 21.13 -23.44
N ASP A 127 16.16 21.93 -24.08
CA ASP A 127 17.61 21.84 -23.92
C ASP A 127 18.04 22.27 -22.51
N HIS A 128 17.43 23.32 -21.96
CA HIS A 128 17.65 23.70 -20.57
C HIS A 128 17.22 22.59 -19.60
N ALA A 129 16.02 22.05 -19.77
CA ALA A 129 15.52 20.94 -18.95
C ALA A 129 16.40 19.69 -19.06
N ALA A 130 16.89 19.36 -20.25
CA ALA A 130 17.77 18.23 -20.48
C ALA A 130 19.13 18.41 -19.78
N LYS A 131 19.70 19.61 -19.81
CA LYS A 131 20.94 19.94 -19.09
C LYS A 131 20.78 19.78 -17.59
N GLU A 132 19.68 20.30 -17.02
CA GLU A 132 19.38 20.15 -15.60
C GLU A 132 19.18 18.67 -15.22
N ALA A 133 18.44 17.92 -16.03
CA ALA A 133 18.21 16.50 -15.81
C ALA A 133 19.52 15.69 -15.87
N GLN A 134 20.41 16.00 -16.80
CA GLN A 134 21.74 15.40 -16.90
C GLN A 134 22.59 15.70 -15.66
N GLN A 135 22.56 16.94 -15.15
CA GLN A 135 23.25 17.29 -13.91
C GLN A 135 22.70 16.52 -12.71
N LYS A 136 21.37 16.42 -12.57
CA LYS A 136 20.74 15.63 -11.50
C LYS A 136 21.09 14.14 -11.60
N GLN A 137 21.19 13.60 -12.81
CA GLN A 137 21.62 12.23 -13.04
C GLN A 137 23.07 12.02 -12.56
N GLN A 138 24.00 12.92 -12.93
CA GLN A 138 25.40 12.85 -12.50
C GLN A 138 25.54 12.98 -10.97
N GLN A 139 24.80 13.90 -10.37
CA GLN A 139 24.76 14.05 -8.90
C GLN A 139 24.21 12.79 -8.24
N SER A 140 23.13 12.22 -8.78
CA SER A 140 22.58 10.97 -8.27
C SER A 140 23.55 9.81 -8.37
N GLU A 141 24.31 9.71 -9.47
CA GLU A 141 25.36 8.70 -9.64
C GLU A 141 26.47 8.87 -8.60
N ALA A 142 26.94 10.10 -8.39
CA ALA A 142 27.95 10.41 -7.38
C ALA A 142 27.46 10.05 -5.97
N ASN A 143 26.23 10.45 -5.63
CA ASN A 143 25.61 10.14 -4.34
C ASN A 143 25.43 8.63 -4.14
N LEU A 144 24.99 7.91 -5.18
CA LEU A 144 24.86 6.46 -5.13
C LEU A 144 26.22 5.80 -4.85
N LYS A 145 27.28 6.24 -5.54
CA LYS A 145 28.63 5.73 -5.31
C LYS A 145 29.11 6.00 -3.88
N GLU A 146 28.86 7.19 -3.36
CA GLU A 146 29.19 7.55 -1.98
C GLU A 146 28.44 6.65 -0.98
N GLN A 147 27.12 6.51 -1.12
CA GLN A 147 26.30 5.66 -0.27
C GLN A 147 26.75 4.19 -0.32
N LEU A 148 27.07 3.66 -1.50
CA LEU A 148 27.60 2.30 -1.64
C LEU A 148 28.94 2.13 -0.92
N SER A 149 29.80 3.16 -0.93
CA SER A 149 31.08 3.11 -0.21
C SER A 149 30.88 3.11 1.32
N GLN A 150 29.96 3.93 1.82
CA GLN A 150 29.60 3.98 3.25
C GLN A 150 28.97 2.65 3.69
N VAL A 151 28.09 2.09 2.86
CA VAL A 151 27.51 0.77 3.09
C VAL A 151 28.60 -0.30 3.20
N GLY A 152 29.57 -0.34 2.28
CA GLY A 152 30.67 -1.30 2.36
C GLY A 152 31.48 -1.19 3.66
N GLN A 153 31.66 0.03 4.19
CA GLN A 153 32.30 0.24 5.49
C GLN A 153 31.43 -0.28 6.65
N LEU A 154 30.12 0.01 6.63
CA LEU A 154 29.17 -0.47 7.63
C LEU A 154 29.04 -2.00 7.62
N GLU A 155 29.04 -2.63 6.45
CA GLU A 155 29.03 -4.09 6.31
C GLU A 155 30.29 -4.71 6.90
N SER A 156 31.46 -4.12 6.65
CA SER A 156 32.73 -4.57 7.23
C SER A 156 32.73 -4.49 8.76
N GLN A 157 32.30 -3.35 9.31
CA GLN A 157 32.16 -3.16 10.77
C GLN A 157 31.15 -4.13 11.37
N LEU A 158 30.01 -4.33 10.71
CA LEU A 158 28.99 -5.28 11.14
C LEU A 158 29.52 -6.71 11.16
N ASN A 159 30.29 -7.12 10.14
CA ASN A 159 30.91 -8.44 10.09
C ASN A 159 31.95 -8.62 11.21
N GLN A 160 32.73 -7.58 11.52
CA GLN A 160 33.67 -7.60 12.63
C GLN A 160 32.95 -7.73 13.98
N ALA A 161 31.89 -6.96 14.22
CA ALA A 161 31.07 -7.04 15.43
C ALA A 161 30.45 -8.43 15.58
N ARG A 162 29.89 -8.98 14.50
CA ARG A 162 29.35 -10.35 14.48
C ARG A 162 30.37 -11.42 14.82
N MET A 163 31.59 -11.31 14.30
CA MET A 163 32.64 -12.27 14.63
C MET A 163 32.98 -12.24 16.13
N GLN A 164 33.00 -11.04 16.73
CA GLN A 164 33.20 -10.87 18.17
C GLN A 164 32.01 -11.41 18.97
N GLU A 165 30.78 -11.12 18.56
CA GLU A 165 29.56 -11.68 19.16
C GLU A 165 29.52 -13.21 19.08
N GLN A 166 29.87 -13.78 17.93
CA GLN A 166 29.92 -15.23 17.74
C GLN A 166 31.02 -15.87 18.59
N THR A 167 32.19 -15.22 18.68
CA THR A 167 33.29 -15.68 19.55
C THR A 167 32.89 -15.62 21.02
N ALA A 168 32.30 -14.50 21.46
CA ALA A 168 31.80 -14.33 22.82
C ALA A 168 30.69 -15.34 23.16
N LYS A 169 29.73 -15.55 22.25
CA LYS A 169 28.68 -16.57 22.39
C LYS A 169 29.24 -17.99 22.47
N THR A 170 30.29 -18.27 21.70
CA THR A 170 30.99 -19.57 21.78
C THR A 170 31.69 -19.73 23.13
N MET A 171 32.37 -18.69 23.62
CA MET A 171 33.01 -18.70 24.94
C MET A 171 31.99 -18.78 26.09
N ASP A 172 30.87 -18.08 25.98
CA ASP A 172 29.76 -18.14 26.94
C ASP A 172 29.14 -19.54 26.97
N SER A 173 28.92 -20.15 25.79
CA SER A 173 28.47 -21.55 25.72
C SER A 173 29.49 -22.49 26.37
N MET A 174 30.79 -22.29 26.15
CA MET A 174 31.85 -23.08 26.78
C MET A 174 31.89 -22.89 28.31
N ASN A 175 31.69 -21.66 28.79
CA ASN A 175 31.61 -21.36 30.22
C ASN A 175 30.35 -21.95 30.86
N GLN A 176 29.23 -21.99 30.15
CA GLN A 176 27.99 -22.64 30.62
C GLN A 176 28.14 -24.17 30.73
N PHE A 177 29.06 -24.78 29.97
CA PHE A 177 29.45 -26.18 30.16
C PHE A 177 30.48 -26.40 31.28
N ASN A 178 31.20 -25.35 31.72
CA ASN A 178 32.19 -25.39 32.79
C ASN A 178 31.65 -24.89 34.15
N ASP A 179 30.45 -24.32 34.19
CA ASP A 179 29.74 -23.99 35.43
C ASP A 179 29.06 -25.26 35.95
N ASP A 180 29.31 -25.62 37.21
CA ASP A 180 28.90 -26.84 37.94
C ASP A 180 27.37 -26.99 38.13
N ASN A 181 26.56 -26.51 37.18
CA ASN A 181 25.11 -26.67 37.11
C ASN A 181 24.71 -28.01 36.45
N VAL A 182 25.46 -29.07 36.72
CA VAL A 182 24.89 -30.42 36.69
C VAL A 182 24.02 -30.51 37.95
N PRO A 183 22.70 -30.79 37.88
CA PRO A 183 21.87 -30.91 39.07
C PRO A 183 22.52 -31.86 40.06
N THR A 184 23.01 -31.35 41.19
CA THR A 184 23.56 -32.18 42.24
C THR A 184 22.44 -33.10 42.73
N LEU A 185 22.78 -34.34 43.12
CA LEU A 185 21.78 -35.28 43.61
C LEU A 185 20.98 -34.70 44.80
N ASP A 186 21.59 -33.80 45.57
CA ASP A 186 20.92 -33.06 46.65
C ASP A 186 19.90 -32.03 46.13
N GLY A 187 20.20 -31.28 45.06
CA GLY A 187 19.22 -30.36 44.44
C GLY A 187 18.01 -31.10 43.85
N VAL A 188 18.20 -32.33 43.37
CA VAL A 188 17.09 -33.21 42.95
C VAL A 188 16.31 -33.73 44.15
N ARG A 189 16.99 -34.13 45.24
CA ARG A 189 16.36 -34.55 46.51
C ARG A 189 15.45 -33.45 47.06
N ASP A 190 15.94 -32.21 47.16
CA ASP A 190 15.16 -31.06 47.65
C ASP A 190 13.89 -30.82 46.82
N LYS A 191 13.97 -31.04 45.50
CA LYS A 191 12.83 -30.86 44.60
C LYS A 191 11.79 -31.97 44.75
N ILE A 192 12.23 -33.19 45.01
CA ILE A 192 11.36 -34.33 45.32
C ILE A 192 10.69 -34.11 46.67
N GLU A 193 11.44 -33.72 47.69
CA GLU A 193 10.91 -33.43 49.02
C GLU A 193 9.88 -32.28 48.99
N ARG A 194 10.16 -31.21 48.23
CA ARG A 194 9.21 -30.10 48.05
C ARG A 194 7.93 -30.53 47.32
N ARG A 195 8.03 -31.42 46.32
CA ARG A 195 6.84 -32.01 45.67
C ARG A 195 6.08 -32.92 46.62
N TYR A 196 6.77 -33.71 47.43
CA TYR A 196 6.16 -34.62 48.39
C TYR A 196 5.42 -33.85 49.49
N ALA A 197 6.04 -32.80 50.06
CA ALA A 197 5.42 -31.92 51.04
C ALA A 197 4.17 -31.21 50.48
N ASN A 198 4.23 -30.72 49.24
CA ASN A 198 3.06 -30.13 48.58
C ASN A 198 1.93 -31.14 48.37
N ALA A 199 2.23 -32.38 47.99
CA ALA A 199 1.23 -33.42 47.83
C ALA A 199 0.60 -33.81 49.18
N LEU A 200 1.39 -33.87 50.25
CA LEU A 200 0.91 -34.13 51.61
C LEU A 200 0.00 -33.00 52.10
N GLY A 201 0.40 -31.74 51.90
CA GLY A 201 -0.41 -30.58 52.25
C GLY A 201 -1.73 -30.51 51.47
N GLN A 202 -1.74 -30.93 50.20
CA GLN A 202 -2.99 -31.04 49.43
C GLN A 202 -3.91 -32.14 49.97
N GLN A 203 -3.38 -33.27 50.46
CA GLN A 203 -4.21 -34.30 51.12
C GLN A 203 -4.76 -33.83 52.48
N GLU A 204 -4.00 -33.03 53.22
CA GLU A 204 -4.42 -32.45 54.49
C GLU A 204 -5.55 -31.43 54.29
N LEU A 205 -5.44 -30.58 53.27
CA LEU A 205 -6.51 -29.68 52.84
C LEU A 205 -7.78 -30.43 52.38
N MET A 206 -7.64 -31.56 51.69
CA MET A 206 -8.80 -32.38 51.33
C MET A 206 -9.48 -33.00 52.56
N LYS A 207 -8.72 -33.44 53.58
CA LYS A 207 -9.27 -33.95 54.85
C LYS A 207 -10.00 -32.87 55.64
N ASP A 208 -9.42 -31.67 55.75
CA ASP A 208 -10.10 -30.54 56.41
C ASP A 208 -11.37 -30.14 55.65
N SER A 209 -11.32 -30.07 54.31
CA SER A 209 -12.52 -29.71 53.52
C SER A 209 -13.66 -30.74 53.60
N MET A 210 -13.38 -32.03 53.81
CA MET A 210 -14.42 -33.05 54.10
C MET A 210 -14.99 -32.91 55.51
N THR A 211 -14.14 -32.56 56.48
CA THR A 211 -14.53 -32.35 57.88
C THR A 211 -15.42 -31.10 58.01
N ASP A 212 -15.05 -30.00 57.34
CA ASP A 212 -15.86 -28.78 57.26
C ASP A 212 -17.21 -29.04 56.55
N ARG A 213 -17.23 -29.83 55.47
CA ARG A 213 -18.48 -30.25 54.82
C ARG A 213 -19.37 -31.12 55.72
N MET A 214 -18.81 -31.96 56.59
CA MET A 214 -19.60 -32.71 57.58
C MET A 214 -20.18 -31.80 58.66
N ALA A 215 -19.39 -30.85 59.18
CA ALA A 215 -19.85 -29.88 60.16
C ALA A 215 -20.94 -28.94 59.62
N GLU A 216 -20.87 -28.57 58.34
CA GLU A 216 -21.90 -27.77 57.65
C GLU A 216 -23.21 -28.55 57.44
N ILE A 217 -23.14 -29.85 57.15
CA ILE A 217 -24.34 -30.70 57.02
C ILE A 217 -25.04 -30.88 58.37
N GLU A 218 -24.27 -31.06 59.46
CA GLU A 218 -24.83 -31.29 60.79
C GLU A 218 -25.49 -30.02 61.37
N SER A 219 -24.89 -28.84 61.14
CA SER A 219 -25.49 -27.54 61.49
C SER A 219 -26.70 -27.17 60.61
N GLY A 220 -26.64 -27.41 59.29
CA GLY A 220 -27.77 -27.14 58.39
C GLY A 220 -29.01 -28.02 58.65
N SER A 221 -28.81 -29.25 59.13
CA SER A 221 -29.92 -30.15 59.46
C SER A 221 -30.61 -29.83 60.80
N THR A 222 -29.88 -29.28 61.77
CA THR A 222 -30.41 -28.94 63.10
C THR A 222 -31.25 -27.66 63.07
N ASP A 223 -30.84 -26.65 62.30
CA ASP A 223 -31.63 -25.42 62.12
C ASP A 223 -32.96 -25.67 61.38
N ALA A 224 -32.96 -26.49 60.33
CA ALA A 224 -34.17 -26.84 59.60
C ALA A 224 -35.16 -27.65 60.46
N ALA A 225 -34.67 -28.58 61.29
CA ALA A 225 -35.49 -29.36 62.21
C ALA A 225 -36.06 -28.49 63.36
N ALA A 226 -35.30 -27.51 63.85
CA ALA A 226 -35.73 -26.58 64.88
C ALA A 226 -36.84 -25.63 64.38
N ALA A 227 -36.70 -25.08 63.16
CA ALA A 227 -37.72 -24.25 62.55
C ALA A 227 -39.07 -24.98 62.39
N SER A 228 -39.04 -26.23 61.89
CA SER A 228 -40.24 -27.06 61.75
C SER A 228 -40.92 -27.38 63.09
N ARG A 229 -40.14 -27.60 64.16
CA ARG A 229 -40.67 -27.83 65.51
C ARG A 229 -41.34 -26.57 66.08
N LEU A 230 -40.76 -25.39 65.83
CA LEU A 230 -41.30 -24.10 66.25
C LEU A 230 -42.62 -23.78 65.55
N ASP A 231 -42.72 -24.06 64.25
CA ASP A 231 -43.95 -23.87 63.48
C ASP A 231 -45.07 -24.81 63.95
N GLN A 232 -44.76 -26.07 64.30
CA GLN A 232 -45.73 -26.98 64.91
C GLN A 232 -46.22 -26.48 66.28
N ILE A 233 -45.33 -25.93 67.11
CA ILE A 233 -45.71 -25.35 68.41
C ILE A 233 -46.62 -24.14 68.21
N ARG A 234 -46.30 -23.25 67.26
CA ARG A 234 -47.15 -22.10 66.93
C ARG A 234 -48.54 -22.54 66.44
N ALA A 235 -48.60 -23.53 65.55
CA ALA A 235 -49.86 -24.08 65.06
C ALA A 235 -50.68 -24.74 66.19
N SER A 236 -50.04 -25.40 67.16
CA SER A 236 -50.75 -25.98 68.31
C SER A 236 -51.30 -24.92 69.27
N ILE A 237 -50.63 -23.77 69.41
CA ILE A 237 -51.11 -22.67 70.25
C ILE A 237 -52.25 -21.92 69.54
N SER A 238 -52.16 -21.67 68.23
CA SER A 238 -53.24 -21.01 67.48
C SER A 238 -54.49 -21.89 67.37
N GLY A 239 -54.32 -23.21 67.25
CA GLY A 239 -55.43 -24.17 67.21
C GLY A 239 -56.21 -24.29 68.53
N GLU A 240 -55.60 -23.96 69.67
CA GLU A 240 -56.23 -24.04 71.00
C GLU A 240 -56.88 -22.71 71.44
N LEU A 241 -56.66 -21.61 70.70
CA LEU A 241 -57.20 -20.28 70.98
C LEU A 241 -58.39 -19.87 70.09
N GLU A 242 -58.63 -20.53 68.93
CA GLU A 242 -59.74 -20.20 68.02
C GLU A 242 -61.04 -21.02 68.25
N ALA A 243 -61.11 -21.83 69.31
CA ALA A 243 -62.30 -22.64 69.66
C ALA A 243 -63.28 -22.00 70.68
N GLY A 244 -63.25 -20.67 70.88
CA GLY A 244 -64.23 -19.98 71.73
C GLY A 244 -64.43 -18.51 71.38
N SER A 245 -65.68 -18.14 71.00
CA SER A 245 -66.24 -16.76 70.98
C SER A 245 -65.54 -15.77 70.02
N GLY A 246 -66.11 -15.33 68.89
CA GLY A 246 -67.47 -14.87 68.65
C GLY A 246 -67.48 -13.35 68.39
N THR A 247 -67.94 -12.92 67.18
CA THR A 247 -68.38 -11.54 66.78
C THR A 247 -67.29 -10.43 66.77
N ASP A 248 -67.15 -9.46 65.85
CA ASP A 248 -68.04 -8.82 64.86
C ASP A 248 -67.21 -7.98 63.84
N ALA A 249 -67.80 -7.72 62.68
CA ALA A 249 -67.61 -6.67 61.65
C ALA A 249 -66.29 -5.88 61.47
N GLY A 250 -65.90 -5.77 60.19
CA GLY A 250 -65.67 -4.44 59.59
C GLY A 250 -64.42 -4.27 58.72
N ALA A 251 -64.63 -4.17 57.40
CA ALA A 251 -63.93 -3.38 56.37
C ALA A 251 -62.38 -3.37 56.35
N GLY A 252 -61.68 -3.60 55.24
CA GLY A 252 -61.98 -3.83 53.83
C GLY A 252 -60.61 -3.84 53.12
N ASP A 253 -60.41 -4.71 52.14
CA ASP A 253 -59.16 -4.75 51.37
C ASP A 253 -59.47 -4.65 49.88
N ALA A 254 -58.93 -3.60 49.27
CA ALA A 254 -59.00 -3.30 47.87
C ALA A 254 -57.72 -3.80 47.20
N ASP A 255 -57.93 -4.77 46.35
CA ASP A 255 -57.08 -5.26 45.28
C ASP A 255 -56.59 -4.12 44.34
N ARG A 256 -55.39 -4.35 43.77
CA ARG A 256 -54.83 -3.85 42.47
C ARG A 256 -53.80 -2.71 42.43
N GLN A 257 -52.57 -3.14 42.08
CA GLN A 257 -51.95 -3.02 40.73
C GLN A 257 -51.35 -1.68 40.27
N LEU A 258 -50.29 -1.83 39.43
CA LEU A 258 -49.66 -0.86 38.50
C LEU A 258 -48.71 0.13 39.19
N GLU A 259 -47.63 0.67 38.62
CA GLU A 259 -46.92 0.59 37.33
C GLU A 259 -45.65 1.45 37.51
N ALA A 260 -44.74 1.39 36.52
CA ALA A 260 -43.88 2.48 36.02
C ALA A 260 -42.91 3.18 37.00
N GLY A 261 -41.62 3.32 36.68
CA GLY A 261 -41.12 4.14 35.56
C GLY A 261 -40.89 5.56 36.10
N SER A 262 -39.69 6.13 36.07
CA SER A 262 -39.07 6.80 34.91
C SER A 262 -38.01 7.77 35.48
N GLY A 263 -36.89 7.97 34.80
CA GLY A 263 -36.59 9.24 34.10
C GLY A 263 -35.43 9.94 34.83
N GLU A 264 -34.46 10.61 34.19
CA GLU A 264 -34.51 11.46 33.01
C GLU A 264 -33.14 11.57 32.30
N ASP A 265 -33.21 11.71 30.96
CA ASP A 265 -32.53 12.64 30.02
C ASP A 265 -31.00 12.88 30.04
N SER A 266 -30.29 13.13 28.93
CA SER A 266 -30.68 13.84 27.70
C SER A 266 -30.00 13.34 26.40
N GLN A 267 -30.61 13.74 25.30
CA GLN A 267 -30.32 13.52 23.87
C GLN A 267 -29.26 14.46 23.26
N GLY A 268 -28.86 14.12 22.01
CA GLY A 268 -28.27 15.00 20.97
C GLY A 268 -26.91 14.47 20.49
N GLU A 269 -26.56 14.29 19.21
CA GLU A 269 -27.12 14.67 17.92
C GLU A 269 -26.46 13.81 16.81
N SER A 270 -27.14 13.75 15.67
CA SER A 270 -26.75 13.18 14.38
C SER A 270 -25.62 13.93 13.65
N SER A 271 -24.82 13.26 12.80
CA SER A 271 -24.76 13.50 11.32
C SER A 271 -23.52 12.88 10.62
N GLN A 272 -23.81 12.05 9.60
CA GLN A 272 -23.31 12.02 8.20
C GLN A 272 -21.81 12.09 7.80
N GLY A 273 -21.51 11.29 6.75
CA GLY A 273 -20.37 11.40 5.81
C GLY A 273 -19.74 10.03 5.50
N GLU A 274 -20.20 9.30 4.47
CA GLU A 274 -19.54 9.14 3.15
C GLU A 274 -18.08 8.63 3.23
N ALA A 275 -17.58 7.63 2.51
CA ALA A 275 -18.03 6.79 1.41
C ALA A 275 -17.08 5.57 1.36
N ALA A 276 -17.53 4.39 0.92
CA ALA A 276 -16.66 3.23 0.67
C ALA A 276 -17.01 2.57 -0.67
N GLU A 277 -16.26 2.99 -1.68
CA GLU A 277 -15.56 2.17 -2.67
C GLU A 277 -16.25 0.91 -3.23
N GLN A 278 -16.81 1.09 -4.43
CA GLN A 278 -17.08 0.01 -5.38
C GLN A 278 -15.79 -0.53 -5.98
N LYS A 279 -15.59 -1.85 -5.86
CA LYS A 279 -14.65 -2.62 -6.69
C LYS A 279 -15.19 -2.73 -8.12
N PRO A 280 -14.36 -2.56 -9.17
CA PRO A 280 -14.70 -3.08 -10.48
C PRO A 280 -14.25 -4.54 -10.64
N SER A 281 -15.23 -5.38 -10.94
CA SER A 281 -15.10 -6.64 -11.67
C SER A 281 -15.05 -6.34 -13.17
N GLY A 282 -14.29 -7.11 -13.95
CA GLY A 282 -14.29 -7.03 -15.42
C GLY A 282 -13.01 -7.60 -16.02
N SER A 283 -12.85 -8.92 -16.07
CA SER A 283 -13.30 -9.76 -17.19
C SER A 283 -12.50 -9.49 -18.48
N SER A 284 -11.41 -10.24 -18.63
CA SER A 284 -10.66 -10.37 -19.88
C SER A 284 -11.55 -10.82 -21.03
N ARG A 285 -11.62 -10.01 -22.10
CA ARG A 285 -12.01 -10.48 -23.42
C ARG A 285 -10.88 -10.17 -24.40
N ARG A 286 -10.21 -11.26 -24.77
CA ARG A 286 -9.21 -11.36 -25.84
C ARG A 286 -9.93 -11.19 -27.17
N VAL A 287 -9.66 -10.11 -27.89
CA VAL A 287 -9.99 -9.98 -29.31
C VAL A 287 -8.70 -10.17 -30.09
N THR A 288 -8.64 -11.29 -30.81
CA THR A 288 -7.62 -11.63 -31.79
C THR A 288 -7.94 -10.88 -33.08
N ALA A 289 -7.17 -9.85 -33.39
CA ALA A 289 -7.11 -9.28 -34.74
C ALA A 289 -5.89 -9.86 -35.44
N GLY A 290 -6.12 -10.60 -36.52
CA GLY A 290 -5.09 -10.97 -37.46
C GLY A 290 -4.62 -9.73 -38.22
N ASN A 291 -3.32 -9.63 -38.46
CA ASN A 291 -2.79 -8.80 -39.52
C ASN A 291 -1.70 -9.61 -40.23
N THR A 292 -2.01 -10.00 -41.45
CA THR A 292 -1.10 -10.43 -42.50
C THR A 292 -0.27 -9.23 -42.94
N ASP A 293 1.04 -9.25 -42.70
CA ASP A 293 1.97 -8.38 -43.43
C ASP A 293 2.49 -9.16 -44.65
N ASP A 294 1.91 -8.79 -45.78
CA ASP A 294 2.33 -9.15 -47.12
C ASP A 294 3.49 -8.20 -47.48
N SER A 295 4.71 -8.75 -47.54
CA SER A 295 5.90 -8.02 -47.95
C SER A 295 5.87 -7.82 -49.47
N ALA A 296 5.28 -6.71 -49.93
CA ALA A 296 5.32 -6.31 -51.34
C ALA A 296 6.20 -5.06 -51.54
N ASN A 297 7.35 -5.34 -52.17
CA ASN A 297 8.26 -4.49 -52.93
C ASN A 297 7.78 -3.06 -53.26
N THR A 298 8.62 -2.09 -52.90
CA THR A 298 8.57 -0.67 -53.29
C THR A 298 9.08 -0.37 -54.71
N ASP A 299 9.15 -1.35 -55.61
CA ASP A 299 9.73 -1.15 -56.95
C ASP A 299 8.69 -1.00 -58.10
N ASP A 300 7.38 -1.10 -57.84
CA ASP A 300 6.35 -1.12 -58.92
C ASP A 300 5.54 0.19 -59.11
N ILE A 301 5.86 1.28 -58.40
CA ILE A 301 5.10 2.55 -58.52
C ILE A 301 5.61 3.46 -59.66
N LEU A 302 6.70 3.09 -60.34
CA LEU A 302 7.29 3.91 -61.41
C LEU A 302 7.02 3.42 -62.84
N ALA A 303 6.26 2.33 -63.04
CA ALA A 303 6.03 1.77 -64.38
C ALA A 303 4.71 2.20 -65.06
N ASP A 304 3.78 2.85 -64.36
CA ASP A 304 2.43 3.12 -64.91
C ASP A 304 2.22 4.57 -65.41
N ALA A 305 3.24 5.42 -65.33
CA ALA A 305 3.17 6.82 -65.78
C ALA A 305 3.58 7.06 -67.25
N GLU A 306 4.17 6.07 -67.94
CA GLU A 306 4.60 6.22 -69.34
C GLU A 306 3.56 5.75 -70.38
N LYS A 307 2.40 5.23 -69.96
CA LYS A 307 1.39 4.69 -70.88
C LYS A 307 0.28 5.67 -71.29
N TYR A 308 0.22 6.87 -70.71
CA TYR A 308 -0.86 7.84 -71.00
C TYR A 308 -0.44 9.07 -71.82
N MET A 309 0.79 9.14 -72.33
CA MET A 309 1.31 10.31 -73.08
C MET A 309 1.72 9.99 -74.53
N ARG A 310 1.27 8.86 -75.09
CA ARG A 310 1.65 8.45 -76.45
C ARG A 310 0.51 8.26 -77.46
N ASP A 311 -0.74 8.46 -77.05
CA ASP A 311 -1.91 8.32 -77.92
C ASP A 311 -2.75 9.61 -77.93
N GLU A 312 -2.16 10.73 -78.35
CA GLU A 312 -2.92 11.84 -78.98
C GLU A 312 -2.04 12.44 -80.10
N ASP A 313 -2.25 11.91 -81.31
CA ASP A 313 -2.03 12.61 -82.58
C ASP A 313 -3.04 13.76 -82.73
#